data_AF-A0A252EF50-F1
#
_entry.id   AF-A0A252EF50-F1
#
_cell.length_a   1.000
_cell.length_b   1.000
_cell.length_c   1.000
_cell.angle_alpha   90.00
_cell.angle_beta   90.00
_cell.angle_gamma   90.00
#
_symmetry.space_group_name_H-M   'P 1'
#
loop_
_entity.id
_entity.type
_entity.pdbx_description
1 polymer ?
#
loop_
_entity_poly.entity_id
_entity_poly.type
_entity_poly.pdbx_seq_one_letter_code
_entity_poly.pdbx_strand_id
1 'polypeptide(L)'
;TMAPIVRNGENGRELVMARWGMPTPPGYLKGHKVDRGVTNIRNPGSAWWKRWEGVQHRCLVPLTAFSEPERLPDGKSRPVWFARSDGEPLAFFAGIWCRWTSVRKLADGETTDDLFGFLTTEANREVGAIHPKAMPVILTQPDELDVWMNAPAAEALSLQRSLPNGLLVCHE
;
A
#
# COMPACT_ATOMS: atom_id res chain seq x y z
N THR A 1 -4.48 12.08 0.96
CA THR A 1 -5.34 11.71 -0.19
C THR A 1 -6.37 10.72 0.27
N MET A 2 -7.61 10.79 -0.22
CA MET A 2 -8.63 9.75 0.04
C MET A 2 -8.62 8.75 -1.11
N ALA A 3 -8.76 7.46 -0.81
CA ALA A 3 -8.86 6.40 -1.82
C ALA A 3 -9.76 5.25 -1.33
N PRO A 4 -10.38 4.49 -2.25
CA PRO A 4 -11.15 3.31 -1.88
C PRO A 4 -10.24 2.18 -1.39
N ILE A 5 -10.67 1.47 -0.36
CA ILE A 5 -10.08 0.21 0.10
C ILE A 5 -11.19 -0.82 0.35
N VAL A 6 -10.90 -2.09 0.09
CA VAL A 6 -11.75 -3.20 0.56
C VAL A 6 -11.19 -3.67 1.90
N ARG A 7 -12.01 -3.72 2.95
CA ARG A 7 -11.61 -4.20 4.28
C ARG A 7 -12.61 -5.19 4.84
N ASN A 8 -12.22 -5.93 5.89
CA ASN A 8 -13.15 -6.74 6.66
C ASN A 8 -14.01 -5.83 7.57
N GLY A 9 -15.33 -5.95 7.46
CA GLY A 9 -16.31 -5.36 8.36
C GLY A 9 -17.13 -6.44 9.10
N GLU A 10 -18.09 -6.01 9.93
CA GLU A 10 -18.89 -6.92 10.76
C GLU A 10 -19.73 -7.91 9.95
N ASN A 11 -20.22 -7.49 8.78
CA ASN A 11 -21.10 -8.29 7.92
C ASN A 11 -20.38 -8.86 6.68
N GLY A 12 -19.05 -8.87 6.67
CA GLY A 12 -18.23 -9.28 5.54
C GLY A 12 -17.39 -8.13 4.97
N ARG A 13 -16.89 -8.31 3.74
CA ARG A 13 -16.01 -7.32 3.09
C ARG A 13 -16.81 -6.09 2.66
N GLU A 14 -16.27 -4.90 2.93
CA GLU A 14 -16.86 -3.62 2.53
C GLU A 14 -15.86 -2.75 1.76
N LEU A 15 -16.36 -1.95 0.83
CA LEU A 15 -15.59 -0.93 0.10
C LEU A 15 -15.82 0.44 0.77
N VAL A 16 -14.76 1.03 1.28
CA VAL A 16 -14.83 2.30 2.03
C VAL A 16 -13.78 3.29 1.55
N MET A 17 -14.03 4.58 1.77
CA MET A 17 -13.03 5.63 1.54
C MET A 17 -12.15 5.79 2.79
N ALA A 18 -10.83 5.68 2.61
CA ALA A 18 -9.85 5.88 3.68
C ALA A 18 -8.75 6.85 3.23
N ARG A 19 -8.06 7.45 4.21
CA ARG A 19 -6.97 8.39 3.96
C ARG A 19 -5.65 7.63 3.80
N TRP A 20 -4.97 7.84 2.70
CA TRP A 20 -3.65 7.23 2.44
C TRP A 20 -2.57 7.91 3.30
N GLY A 21 -1.88 7.10 4.11
CA GLY A 21 -0.82 7.50 5.03
C GLY A 21 -1.10 7.01 6.45
N MET A 22 -0.63 5.80 6.78
CA MET A 22 -0.69 5.21 8.12
C MET A 22 0.01 6.07 9.18
N PRO A 23 -0.27 5.88 10.48
CA PRO A 23 0.38 6.65 11.53
C PRO A 23 1.91 6.57 11.47
N THR A 24 2.57 7.72 11.57
CA THR A 24 4.03 7.80 11.59
C THR A 24 4.58 7.34 12.95
N PRO A 25 5.65 6.49 13.01
CA PRO A 25 6.21 6.11 14.29
C PRO A 25 6.67 7.34 15.11
N PRO A 26 6.43 7.40 16.44
CA PRO A 26 6.59 8.61 17.24
C PRO A 26 7.98 9.25 17.16
N GLY A 27 9.04 8.44 17.03
CA GLY A 27 10.41 8.93 16.87
C GLY A 27 10.62 9.82 15.65
N TYR A 28 9.83 9.62 14.58
CA TYR A 28 9.88 10.41 13.35
C TYR A 28 8.91 11.59 13.35
N LEU A 29 8.06 11.74 14.37
CA LEU A 29 7.17 12.89 14.53
C LEU A 29 7.78 14.03 15.35
N LYS A 30 8.93 13.81 15.99
CA LYS A 30 9.58 14.82 16.82
C LYS A 30 9.89 16.09 16.01
N GLY A 31 9.36 17.22 16.46
CA GLY A 31 9.52 18.52 15.78
C GLY A 31 8.54 18.77 14.63
N HIS A 32 7.71 17.79 14.28
CA HIS A 32 6.65 17.95 13.28
C HIS A 32 5.34 18.33 13.96
N LYS A 33 4.67 19.36 13.43
CA LYS A 33 3.35 19.79 13.93
C LYS A 33 2.18 19.02 13.30
N VAL A 34 2.46 18.21 12.28
CA VAL A 34 1.47 17.40 11.57
C VAL A 34 2.04 16.02 11.30
N ASP A 35 1.19 15.00 11.34
CA ASP A 35 1.51 13.67 10.85
C ASP A 35 1.15 13.60 9.35
N ARG A 36 2.16 13.47 8.48
CA ARG A 36 1.96 13.27 7.04
C ARG A 36 1.61 11.83 6.67
N GLY A 37 1.87 10.90 7.59
CA GLY A 37 1.66 9.47 7.49
C GLY A 37 2.69 8.74 6.64
N VAL A 38 2.70 7.42 6.80
CA VAL A 38 3.51 6.46 6.05
C VAL A 38 2.63 5.79 5.00
N THR A 39 2.94 6.02 3.73
CA THR A 39 2.16 5.48 2.60
C THR A 39 2.59 4.06 2.20
N ASN A 40 3.89 3.76 2.35
CA ASN A 40 4.54 2.52 1.93
C ASN A 40 5.18 1.81 3.13
N ILE A 41 4.81 0.55 3.36
CA ILE A 41 5.26 -0.24 4.51
C ILE A 41 6.21 -1.34 4.03
N ARG A 42 7.51 -1.14 4.24
CA ARG A 42 8.54 -2.08 3.79
C ARG A 42 8.82 -3.22 4.79
N ASN A 43 8.67 -2.95 6.09
CA ASN A 43 8.99 -3.92 7.14
C ASN A 43 7.79 -4.11 8.08
N PRO A 44 6.70 -4.77 7.64
CA PRO A 44 5.48 -4.94 8.43
C PRO A 44 5.70 -5.74 9.73
N GLY A 45 6.80 -6.49 9.86
CA GLY A 45 7.16 -7.19 11.10
C GLY A 45 7.77 -6.30 12.20
N SER A 46 8.04 -5.02 11.92
CA SER A 46 8.59 -4.11 12.93
C SER A 46 7.60 -3.88 14.09
N ALA A 47 8.12 -3.60 15.29
CA ALA A 47 7.31 -3.38 16.49
C ALA A 47 6.23 -2.28 16.33
N TRP A 48 6.45 -1.31 15.44
CA TRP A 48 5.45 -0.29 15.15
C TRP A 48 4.21 -0.87 14.48
N TRP A 49 4.40 -1.70 13.45
CA TRP A 49 3.33 -2.23 12.60
C TRP A 49 2.61 -3.44 13.19
N LYS A 50 3.25 -4.21 14.08
CA LYS A 50 2.65 -5.39 14.73
C LYS A 50 1.30 -5.13 15.39
N ARG A 51 1.04 -3.91 15.86
CA ARG A 51 -0.26 -3.52 16.43
C ARG A 51 -1.43 -3.60 15.43
N TRP A 52 -1.13 -3.68 14.13
CA TRP A 52 -2.09 -3.77 13.03
C TRP A 52 -1.84 -5.01 12.15
N GLU A 53 -1.27 -6.09 12.70
CA GLU A 53 -0.97 -7.31 11.92
C GLU A 53 -2.17 -8.28 11.78
N GLY A 54 -3.19 -8.10 12.63
CA GLY A 54 -4.40 -8.93 12.64
C GLY A 54 -5.30 -8.70 11.42
N VAL A 55 -6.13 -9.70 11.13
CA VAL A 55 -7.05 -9.72 9.97
C VAL A 55 -8.03 -8.53 9.93
N GLN A 56 -8.38 -7.97 11.09
CA GLN A 56 -9.23 -6.79 11.20
C GLN A 56 -8.59 -5.52 10.62
N HIS A 57 -7.27 -5.51 10.48
CA HIS A 57 -6.50 -4.40 9.92
C HIS A 57 -6.07 -4.64 8.47
N ARG A 58 -6.44 -5.77 7.84
CA ARG A 58 -6.11 -6.04 6.44
C ARG A 58 -7.04 -5.26 5.51
N CYS A 59 -6.47 -4.75 4.43
CA CYS A 59 -7.25 -4.21 3.33
C CYS A 59 -6.62 -4.54 1.97
N LEU A 60 -7.44 -4.49 0.93
CA LEU A 60 -7.01 -4.53 -0.47
C LEU A 60 -7.22 -3.14 -1.06
N VAL A 61 -6.19 -2.59 -1.70
CA VAL A 61 -6.27 -1.30 -2.39
C VAL A 61 -6.45 -1.57 -3.89
N PRO A 62 -7.66 -1.40 -4.46
CA PRO A 62 -7.92 -1.70 -5.86
C PRO A 62 -7.14 -0.75 -6.77
N LEU A 63 -6.58 -1.29 -7.86
CA LEU A 63 -5.93 -0.53 -8.92
C LEU A 63 -6.18 -1.14 -10.30
N THR A 64 -6.15 -0.28 -11.31
CA THR A 64 -6.06 -0.66 -12.72
C THR A 64 -4.66 -0.44 -13.29
N ALA A 65 -3.96 0.57 -12.77
CA ALA A 65 -2.57 0.87 -13.07
C ALA A 65 -1.91 1.61 -11.89
N PHE A 66 -0.59 1.61 -11.86
CA PHE A 66 0.20 2.44 -10.93
C PHE A 66 1.38 3.06 -11.67
N SER A 67 2.02 4.08 -11.10
CA SER A 67 3.21 4.67 -11.70
C SER A 67 4.39 4.71 -10.75
N GLU A 68 5.58 4.62 -11.34
CA GLU A 68 6.85 4.88 -10.68
C GLU A 68 7.58 6.04 -11.38
N PRO A 69 8.38 6.82 -10.64
CA PRO A 69 9.11 7.95 -11.22
C PRO A 69 10.38 7.45 -11.91
N GLU A 70 10.42 7.55 -13.24
CA GLU A 70 11.65 7.38 -14.01
C GLU A 70 12.54 8.61 -13.83
N ARG A 71 13.81 8.42 -13.46
CA ARG A 71 14.79 9.50 -13.36
C ARG A 71 15.44 9.73 -14.72
N LEU A 72 15.29 10.94 -15.25
CA LEU A 72 15.84 11.33 -16.55
C LEU A 72 17.28 11.87 -16.41
N PRO A 73 18.11 11.84 -17.49
CA PRO A 73 19.47 12.36 -17.46
C PRO A 73 19.60 13.84 -17.08
N ASP A 74 18.55 14.64 -17.34
CA ASP A 74 18.49 16.07 -17.00
C ASP A 74 18.17 16.32 -15.52
N GLY A 75 18.02 15.26 -14.71
CA GLY A 75 17.68 15.36 -13.30
C GLY A 75 16.21 15.68 -13.04
N LYS A 76 15.32 15.55 -14.04
CA LYS A 76 13.87 15.53 -13.82
C LYS A 76 13.37 14.10 -13.65
N SER A 77 12.10 13.97 -13.34
CA SER A 77 11.40 12.69 -13.31
C SER A 77 10.11 12.77 -14.12
N ARG A 78 9.76 11.68 -14.78
CA ARG A 78 8.44 11.49 -15.42
C ARG A 78 7.75 10.25 -14.85
N PRO A 79 6.42 10.21 -14.78
CA PRO A 79 5.72 8.99 -14.42
C PRO A 79 5.85 7.97 -15.56
N VAL A 80 6.12 6.71 -15.21
CA VAL A 80 5.93 5.56 -16.11
C VAL A 80 4.83 4.72 -15.51
N TRP A 81 3.80 4.41 -16.31
CA TRP A 81 2.63 3.68 -15.85
C TRP A 81 2.80 2.18 -16.10
N PHE A 82 2.38 1.38 -15.13
CA PHE A 82 2.38 -0.06 -15.17
C PHE A 82 0.95 -0.56 -15.03
N ALA A 83 0.56 -1.46 -15.91
CA ALA A 83 -0.70 -2.19 -15.85
C ALA A 83 -0.43 -3.69 -16.01
N ARG A 84 -1.44 -4.49 -15.71
CA ARG A 84 -1.36 -5.94 -15.93
C ARG A 84 -1.21 -6.25 -17.42
N SER A 85 -0.33 -7.19 -17.75
CA SER A 85 -0.08 -7.61 -19.14
C SER A 85 -1.03 -8.70 -19.64
N ASP A 86 -1.77 -9.35 -18.74
CA ASP A 86 -2.65 -10.49 -19.02
C ASP A 86 -4.08 -10.10 -19.44
N GLY A 87 -4.35 -8.81 -19.61
CA GLY A 87 -5.64 -8.29 -20.08
C GLY A 87 -6.70 -8.15 -18.98
N GLU A 88 -6.45 -8.63 -17.77
CA GLU A 88 -7.33 -8.41 -16.63
C GLU A 88 -7.20 -6.96 -16.12
N PRO A 89 -8.31 -6.24 -15.87
CA PRO A 89 -8.25 -4.82 -15.56
C PRO A 89 -7.93 -4.53 -14.09
N LEU A 90 -8.03 -5.51 -13.20
CA LEU A 90 -8.00 -5.29 -11.75
C LEU A 90 -6.86 -6.06 -11.07
N ALA A 91 -6.12 -5.34 -10.23
CA ALA A 91 -5.23 -5.89 -9.23
C ALA A 91 -5.47 -5.20 -7.89
N PHE A 92 -4.80 -5.68 -6.85
CA PHE A 92 -4.89 -5.08 -5.53
C PHE A 92 -3.50 -4.92 -4.91
N PHE A 93 -3.23 -3.79 -4.28
CA PHE A 93 -2.13 -3.74 -3.34
C PHE A 93 -2.51 -4.39 -2.02
N ALA A 94 -1.61 -5.21 -1.48
CA ALA A 94 -1.72 -5.74 -0.13
C ALA A 94 -1.57 -4.57 0.88
N GLY A 95 -2.66 -4.23 1.56
CA GLY A 95 -2.73 -3.08 2.46
C GLY A 95 -3.01 -3.42 3.91
N ILE A 96 -2.63 -2.51 4.80
CA ILE A 96 -3.14 -2.46 6.17
C ILE A 96 -3.80 -1.12 6.46
N TRP A 97 -4.76 -1.13 7.38
CA TRP A 97 -5.55 0.04 7.75
C TRP A 97 -5.80 0.12 9.25
N CYS A 98 -6.06 1.32 9.76
CA CYS A 98 -6.47 1.55 11.13
C CYS A 98 -7.30 2.82 11.28
N ARG A 99 -8.11 2.90 12.33
CA ARG A 99 -8.67 4.17 12.80
C ARG A 99 -7.66 4.86 13.73
N TRP A 100 -7.35 6.13 13.48
CA TRP A 100 -6.32 6.84 14.24
C TRP A 100 -6.62 8.32 14.39
N THR A 101 -6.26 8.86 15.55
CA THR A 101 -6.43 10.27 15.89
C THR A 101 -5.09 11.00 15.78
N SER A 102 -5.03 12.03 14.94
CA SER A 102 -3.81 12.85 14.76
C SER A 102 -4.11 14.18 14.07
N VAL A 103 -3.18 15.13 14.15
CA VAL A 103 -3.23 16.35 13.34
C VAL A 103 -2.69 16.06 11.94
N ARG A 104 -3.57 15.94 10.94
CA ARG A 104 -3.17 15.71 9.53
C ARG A 104 -2.87 17.01 8.78
N LYS A 105 -3.56 18.09 9.15
CA LYS A 105 -3.39 19.44 8.64
C LYS A 105 -3.58 20.40 9.81
N LEU A 106 -2.75 21.44 9.89
CA LEU A 106 -2.84 22.42 10.98
C LEU A 106 -4.21 23.10 11.06
N ALA A 107 -4.82 23.39 9.92
CA ALA A 107 -6.11 24.08 9.85
C ALA A 107 -7.27 23.24 10.39
N ASP A 108 -7.18 21.91 10.32
CA ASP A 108 -8.27 21.00 10.72
C ASP A 108 -8.15 20.62 12.21
N GLY A 109 -7.03 20.93 12.86
CA GLY A 109 -6.72 20.44 14.20
C GLY A 109 -6.57 18.92 14.23
N GLU A 110 -6.91 18.33 15.37
CA GLU A 110 -6.88 16.88 15.56
C GLU A 110 -8.14 16.24 14.97
N THR A 111 -7.94 15.22 14.12
CA THR A 111 -9.03 14.48 13.49
C THR A 111 -8.86 12.99 13.75
N THR A 112 -9.97 12.26 13.80
CA THR A 112 -9.98 10.79 13.78
C THR A 112 -10.34 10.32 12.40
N ASP A 113 -9.38 9.70 11.72
CA ASP A 113 -9.52 9.24 10.33
C ASP A 113 -9.33 7.73 10.26
N ASP A 114 -9.98 7.09 9.29
CA ASP A 114 -9.59 5.76 8.84
C ASP A 114 -8.39 5.93 7.88
N LEU A 115 -7.24 5.39 8.27
CA LEU A 115 -5.97 5.50 7.57
C LEU A 115 -5.60 4.17 6.93
N PHE A 116 -4.93 4.20 5.79
CA PHE A 116 -4.36 3.01 5.17
C PHE A 116 -2.98 3.26 4.57
N GLY A 117 -2.24 2.18 4.37
CA GLY A 117 -0.98 2.14 3.63
C GLY A 117 -0.81 0.74 3.05
N PHE A 118 0.09 0.58 2.09
CA PHE A 118 0.31 -0.71 1.45
C PHE A 118 1.75 -1.19 1.57
N LEU A 119 1.90 -2.50 1.47
CA LEU A 119 3.18 -3.14 1.60
C LEU A 119 4.01 -2.91 0.34
N THR A 120 5.31 -2.83 0.54
CA THR A 120 6.28 -2.79 -0.56
C THR A 120 7.26 -3.95 -0.43
N THR A 121 7.83 -4.34 -1.55
CA THR A 121 8.77 -5.45 -1.69
C THR A 121 9.85 -5.07 -2.71
N GLU A 122 10.76 -5.98 -3.02
CA GLU A 122 11.76 -5.78 -4.06
C GLU A 122 11.09 -5.65 -5.43
N ALA A 123 11.64 -4.80 -6.30
CA ALA A 123 11.08 -4.60 -7.63
C ALA A 123 11.29 -5.85 -8.50
N ASN A 124 10.27 -6.23 -9.27
CA ASN A 124 10.43 -7.22 -10.34
C ASN A 124 11.22 -6.62 -11.51
N ARG A 125 11.44 -7.40 -12.58
CA ARG A 125 12.25 -6.95 -13.73
C ARG A 125 11.68 -5.68 -14.38
N GLU A 126 10.37 -5.61 -14.58
CA GLU A 126 9.73 -4.52 -15.30
C GLU A 126 9.76 -3.21 -14.48
N VAL A 127 9.38 -3.27 -13.21
CA VAL A 127 9.45 -2.09 -12.33
C VAL A 127 10.91 -1.71 -12.06
N GLY A 128 11.78 -2.70 -11.86
CA GLY A 128 13.18 -2.49 -11.50
C GLY A 128 14.00 -1.81 -12.60
N ALA A 129 13.60 -1.95 -13.86
CA ALA A 129 14.18 -1.22 -14.98
C ALA A 129 13.95 0.31 -14.87
N ILE A 130 12.88 0.73 -14.19
CA ILE A 130 12.50 2.15 -14.03
C ILE A 130 12.83 2.67 -12.63
N HIS A 131 12.46 1.92 -11.59
CA HIS A 131 12.64 2.26 -10.19
C HIS A 131 13.07 1.03 -9.37
N PRO A 132 14.39 0.77 -9.23
CA PRO A 132 14.90 -0.48 -8.64
C PRO A 132 14.69 -0.60 -7.13
N LYS A 133 14.26 0.46 -6.44
CA LYS A 133 14.26 0.50 -4.97
C LYS A 133 13.19 -0.40 -4.35
N ALA A 134 12.00 -0.44 -4.94
CA ALA A 134 10.87 -1.21 -4.44
C ALA A 134 9.76 -1.23 -5.49
N MET A 135 8.82 -2.15 -5.33
CA MET A 135 7.49 -2.07 -5.92
C MET A 135 6.43 -2.31 -4.84
N PRO A 136 5.16 -1.93 -5.08
CA PRO A 136 4.04 -2.38 -4.25
C PRO A 136 3.92 -3.92 -4.26
N VAL A 137 3.41 -4.50 -3.17
CA VAL A 137 2.98 -5.90 -3.18
C VAL A 137 1.66 -5.99 -3.92
N ILE A 138 1.67 -6.60 -5.10
CA ILE A 138 0.50 -6.71 -5.99
C ILE A 138 -0.06 -8.12 -5.89
N LEU A 139 -1.33 -8.23 -5.53
CA LEU A 139 -2.11 -9.45 -5.48
C LEU A 139 -3.02 -9.52 -6.69
N THR A 140 -3.04 -10.66 -7.36
CA THR A 140 -3.74 -10.82 -8.65
C THR A 140 -4.69 -12.00 -8.68
N GLN A 141 -4.47 -13.00 -7.82
CA GLN A 141 -5.24 -14.24 -7.82
C GLN A 141 -6.23 -14.30 -6.63
N PRO A 142 -7.43 -14.89 -6.81
CA PRO A 142 -8.43 -14.94 -5.73
C PRO A 142 -7.95 -15.61 -4.43
N ASP A 143 -7.09 -16.61 -4.51
CA ASP A 143 -6.46 -17.28 -3.37
C ASP A 143 -5.49 -16.35 -2.62
N GLU A 144 -4.68 -15.57 -3.34
CA GLU A 144 -3.82 -14.53 -2.73
C GLU A 144 -4.65 -13.48 -1.98
N LEU A 145 -5.78 -13.06 -2.58
CA LEU A 145 -6.70 -12.11 -1.93
C LEU A 145 -7.32 -12.71 -0.67
N ASP A 146 -7.69 -13.99 -0.71
CA ASP A 146 -8.30 -14.67 0.43
C ASP A 146 -7.30 -14.86 1.57
N VAL A 147 -6.10 -15.38 1.26
CA VAL A 147 -4.99 -15.51 2.21
C VAL A 147 -4.67 -14.16 2.86
N TRP A 148 -4.57 -13.09 2.06
CA TRP A 148 -4.28 -11.76 2.61
C TRP A 148 -5.35 -11.28 3.60
N MET A 149 -6.62 -11.51 3.28
CA MET A 149 -7.73 -10.98 4.06
C MET A 149 -8.08 -11.83 5.29
N ASN A 150 -7.76 -13.13 5.28
CA ASN A 150 -8.27 -14.08 6.27
C ASN A 150 -7.20 -14.87 7.01
N ALA A 151 -6.02 -15.08 6.43
CA ALA A 151 -5.01 -15.96 7.04
C ALA A 151 -4.28 -15.28 8.22
N PRO A 152 -3.70 -16.06 9.15
CA PRO A 152 -2.83 -15.54 10.19
C PRO A 152 -1.66 -14.73 9.61
N ALA A 153 -1.15 -13.77 10.38
CA ALA A 153 -0.14 -12.82 9.90
C ALA A 153 1.10 -13.50 9.31
N ALA A 154 1.56 -14.62 9.86
CA ALA A 154 2.71 -15.35 9.35
C ALA A 154 2.51 -15.86 7.91
N GLU A 155 1.30 -16.37 7.61
CA GLU A 155 0.94 -16.86 6.28
C GLU A 155 0.69 -15.70 5.32
N ALA A 156 -0.09 -14.70 5.73
CA ALA A 156 -0.38 -13.52 4.90
C ALA A 156 0.89 -12.75 4.52
N LEU A 157 1.88 -12.66 5.41
CA LEU A 157 3.15 -11.98 5.13
C LEU A 157 4.06 -12.76 4.16
N SER A 158 3.81 -14.04 3.89
CA SER A 158 4.48 -14.76 2.81
C SER A 158 4.16 -14.18 1.42
N LEU A 159 3.05 -13.43 1.31
CA LEU A 159 2.67 -12.69 0.11
C LEU A 159 3.46 -11.39 -0.08
N GLN A 160 4.31 -10.97 0.87
CA GLN A 160 5.16 -9.79 0.71
C GLN A 160 6.35 -10.06 -0.24
N ARG A 161 6.04 -10.40 -1.48
CA ARG A 161 6.98 -10.77 -2.55
C ARG A 161 6.66 -10.00 -3.82
N SER A 162 7.65 -9.88 -4.70
CA SER A 162 7.48 -9.27 -6.01
C SER A 162 6.43 -10.04 -6.83
N LEU A 163 5.67 -9.31 -7.64
CA LEU A 163 4.84 -9.93 -8.66
C LEU A 163 5.76 -10.64 -9.67
N PRO A 164 5.43 -11.86 -10.15
CA PRO A 164 6.22 -12.54 -11.17
C PRO A 164 6.53 -11.65 -12.39
N ASN A 165 7.74 -11.80 -12.94
CA ASN A 165 8.15 -11.09 -14.15
C ASN A 165 7.20 -11.39 -15.31
N GLY A 166 7.02 -10.41 -16.21
CA GLY A 166 6.16 -10.54 -17.39
C GLY A 166 4.67 -10.35 -17.12
N LEU A 167 4.23 -10.17 -15.88
CA LEU A 167 2.83 -9.86 -15.52
C LEU A 167 2.49 -8.37 -15.53
N LEU A 168 3.48 -7.50 -15.78
CA LEU A 168 3.29 -6.08 -15.97
C LEU A 168 3.76 -5.65 -17.35
N VAL A 169 3.07 -4.66 -17.90
CA VAL A 169 3.48 -3.91 -19.09
C VAL A 169 3.57 -2.43 -18.72
N CYS A 170 4.57 -1.75 -19.26
CA CYS A 170 4.74 -0.31 -19.06
C CYS A 170 4.22 0.49 -20.26
N HIS A 171 3.61 1.63 -19.99
CA HIS A 171 3.17 2.61 -20.98
C HIS A 171 3.62 4.01 -20.54
N GLU A 172 3.94 4.86 -21.52
CA GLU A 172 4.25 6.29 -21.29
C GLU A 172 2.97 7.10 -21.01
#